data_AF-A0A7C9LCU1-F1
#
_entry.id   AF-A0A7C9LCU1-F1
#
_cell.length_a   1.000
_cell.length_b   1.000
_cell.length_c   1.000
_cell.angle_alpha   90.00
_cell.angle_beta   90.00
_cell.angle_gamma   90.00
#
_symmetry.space_group_name_H-M   'P 1'
#
loop_
_entity.id
_entity.type
_entity.pdbx_description
1 polymer ?
#
loop_
_entity_poly.entity_id
_entity_poly.type
_entity_poly.pdbx_seq_one_letter_code
_entity_poly.pdbx_strand_id
1 'polypeptide(L)'
;MKKIFLALMCLFPLVLFGQGTELSTAPKCWTVPAVFTADEEVTFYYDMTDVGFQEGVDLYLWAWQPTEPDAGHGGNSSDFAKLEYVGNNIYKKTMIPTQYFHCDVSKFEDAEWPGFWQRLKTKDGSLWSGVFAAPDSRLEFANFKKSGAGITFFSGKKSTGLTEKFTLDEPLTVLFNPDVYKLGDKTLTELAKDADFVQFGVHSALNDWTVQQTLDVWRPAVLKKAGLKKLSNGLYAWNVGIPSEYYAYNPQDAGQADKPTILADPDQKASFQLENMNYIIIKVIKDANGANQWGVNSGDQKQKAGSAAPYPDPMFSYFPTRVSAKDILTLTREYNERTSGDLKYTIVAGSKTLTGTMSGVRDKREVTLDLNKELEGVKASELKLTIKEQHDRVVVESTIPLVVAD
;
A
#
# COMPACT_ATOMS: atom_id res chain seq x y z
N MET A 1 25.23 13.76 -52.74
CA MET A 1 26.27 14.03 -51.70
C MET A 1 25.69 15.12 -50.79
N LYS A 2 25.47 15.02 -49.47
CA LYS A 2 25.98 14.20 -48.35
C LYS A 2 24.80 14.01 -47.37
N LYS A 3 24.42 12.77 -47.05
CA LYS A 3 24.74 11.99 -45.82
C LYS A 3 24.09 12.50 -44.52
N ILE A 4 23.11 11.69 -44.10
CA ILE A 4 22.60 11.43 -42.74
C ILE A 4 23.72 11.36 -41.71
N PHE A 5 23.54 11.96 -40.52
CA PHE A 5 24.06 11.43 -39.25
C PHE A 5 23.20 11.89 -38.07
N LEU A 6 22.25 11.02 -37.72
CA LEU A 6 21.69 10.84 -36.38
C LEU A 6 22.64 9.85 -35.68
N ALA A 7 23.32 10.26 -34.61
CA ALA A 7 23.88 9.42 -33.53
C ALA A 7 25.00 10.17 -32.80
N LEU A 8 24.70 10.64 -31.60
CA LEU A 8 25.69 10.66 -30.51
C LEU A 8 24.93 10.47 -29.19
N MET A 9 24.45 9.24 -28.98
CA MET A 9 24.32 8.69 -27.63
C MET A 9 25.70 8.81 -26.98
N CYS A 10 25.80 9.60 -25.92
CA CYS A 10 26.96 9.61 -25.05
C CYS A 10 27.13 8.20 -24.46
N LEU A 11 28.01 7.43 -25.07
CA LEU A 11 28.68 6.26 -24.52
C LEU A 11 29.32 6.66 -23.18
N PHE A 12 28.66 6.32 -22.08
CA PHE A 12 29.37 6.00 -20.85
C PHE A 12 30.01 4.61 -21.03
N PRO A 13 31.24 4.38 -20.53
CA PRO A 13 31.91 3.10 -20.68
C PRO A 13 31.10 2.01 -19.97
N LEU A 14 30.63 1.04 -20.77
CA LEU A 14 30.11 -0.25 -20.32
C LEU A 14 31.19 -0.95 -19.49
N VAL A 15 31.15 -0.76 -18.17
CA VAL A 15 31.74 -1.72 -17.25
C VAL A 15 30.91 -2.99 -17.40
N LEU A 16 31.53 -4.04 -17.93
CA LEU A 16 30.98 -5.40 -17.99
C LEU A 16 30.81 -5.92 -16.54
N PHE A 17 29.72 -5.53 -15.89
CA PHE A 17 29.20 -6.24 -14.73
C PHE A 17 28.59 -7.55 -15.21
N GLY A 18 28.87 -8.66 -14.52
CA GLY A 18 28.34 -9.99 -14.87
C GLY A 18 26.84 -9.90 -15.15
N GLN A 19 26.43 -10.28 -16.37
CA GLN A 19 25.05 -10.15 -16.80
C GLN A 19 24.18 -11.11 -16.00
N GLY A 20 23.56 -10.61 -14.93
CA GLY A 20 22.45 -11.27 -14.28
C GLY A 20 21.33 -11.54 -15.28
N THR A 21 20.50 -12.54 -15.02
CA THR A 21 19.37 -12.86 -15.88
C THR A 21 18.29 -11.79 -15.73
N GLU A 22 17.91 -11.17 -16.85
CA GLU A 22 16.81 -10.20 -16.86
C GLU A 22 15.47 -10.94 -17.00
N LEU A 23 14.60 -10.73 -16.02
CA LEU A 23 13.20 -11.11 -16.07
C LEU A 23 12.47 -10.02 -16.88
N SER A 24 11.82 -10.41 -17.97
CA SER A 24 11.30 -9.49 -18.99
C SER A 24 10.21 -8.53 -18.51
N THR A 25 9.60 -8.80 -17.35
CA THR A 25 8.43 -8.07 -16.86
C THR A 25 8.84 -7.01 -15.84
N ALA A 26 8.29 -5.80 -15.98
CA ALA A 26 8.42 -4.75 -14.96
C ALA A 26 7.38 -4.95 -13.84
N PRO A 27 7.71 -4.60 -12.59
CA PRO A 27 6.75 -4.66 -11.49
C PRO A 27 5.63 -3.64 -11.66
N LYS A 28 4.45 -3.97 -11.12
CA LYS A 28 3.40 -2.97 -10.92
C LYS A 28 3.79 -2.12 -9.72
N CYS A 29 3.78 -0.80 -9.88
CA CYS A 29 4.21 0.13 -8.84
C CYS A 29 3.13 1.16 -8.48
N TRP A 30 3.00 1.45 -7.20
CA TRP A 30 2.13 2.52 -6.69
C TRP A 30 2.76 3.19 -5.46
N THR A 31 2.15 4.29 -5.03
CA THR A 31 2.64 5.06 -3.88
C THR A 31 1.54 5.28 -2.85
N VAL A 32 1.97 5.43 -1.60
CA VAL A 32 1.17 5.96 -0.49
C VAL A 32 1.97 7.12 0.11
N PRO A 33 1.49 8.37 0.06
CA PRO A 33 0.19 8.83 -0.49
C PRO A 33 0.05 8.62 -2.02
N ALA A 34 -1.20 8.69 -2.52
CA ALA A 34 -1.54 8.44 -3.93
C ALA A 34 -0.89 9.46 -4.87
N VAL A 35 -0.75 10.71 -4.40
CA VAL A 35 0.03 11.77 -5.05
C VAL A 35 0.90 12.49 -4.01
N PHE A 36 2.07 12.97 -4.41
CA PHE A 36 3.09 13.53 -3.51
C PHE A 36 4.02 14.51 -4.24
N THR A 37 4.64 15.44 -3.50
CA THR A 37 5.82 16.20 -3.98
C THR A 37 7.10 15.51 -3.53
N ALA A 38 8.19 15.66 -4.27
CA ALA A 38 9.41 14.88 -4.05
C ALA A 38 10.17 15.21 -2.75
N ASP A 39 9.80 16.28 -2.06
CA ASP A 39 10.29 16.67 -0.75
C ASP A 39 9.47 16.09 0.42
N GLU A 40 8.48 15.26 0.11
CA GLU A 40 7.60 14.62 1.07
C GLU A 40 7.96 13.16 1.30
N GLU A 41 7.63 12.64 2.49
CA GLU A 41 7.74 11.21 2.74
C GLU A 41 6.67 10.46 1.93
N VAL A 42 7.12 9.45 1.20
CA VAL A 42 6.28 8.59 0.36
C VAL A 42 6.77 7.15 0.47
N THR A 43 5.81 6.22 0.46
CA THR A 43 6.10 4.80 0.39
C THR A 43 5.80 4.30 -1.02
N PHE A 44 6.83 3.83 -1.71
CA PHE A 44 6.68 3.10 -2.97
C PHE A 44 6.43 1.63 -2.68
N TYR A 45 5.44 1.06 -3.35
CA TYR A 45 5.13 -0.36 -3.33
C TYR A 45 5.40 -0.97 -4.70
N TYR A 46 5.85 -2.21 -4.69
CA TYR A 46 6.22 -2.99 -5.85
C TYR A 46 5.56 -4.36 -5.75
N ASP A 47 4.63 -4.64 -6.65
CA ASP A 47 4.04 -5.97 -6.81
C ASP A 47 4.86 -6.76 -7.83
N MET A 48 5.48 -7.84 -7.33
CA MET A 48 6.41 -8.70 -8.05
C MET A 48 5.75 -9.99 -8.55
N THR A 49 4.44 -10.16 -8.35
CA THR A 49 3.72 -11.42 -8.63
C THR A 49 3.93 -11.91 -10.06
N ASP A 50 3.86 -10.99 -11.03
CA ASP A 50 3.98 -11.30 -12.46
C ASP A 50 5.42 -11.17 -12.99
N VAL A 51 6.39 -10.87 -12.12
CA VAL A 51 7.78 -10.59 -12.54
C VAL A 51 8.61 -11.87 -12.64
N GLY A 52 8.30 -12.90 -11.84
CA GLY A 52 8.99 -14.18 -11.86
C GLY A 52 10.14 -14.33 -10.86
N PHE A 53 10.26 -13.44 -9.88
CA PHE A 53 11.11 -13.68 -8.72
C PHE A 53 10.50 -14.76 -7.81
N GLN A 54 11.36 -15.54 -7.15
CA GLN A 54 10.91 -16.41 -6.07
C GLN A 54 10.30 -15.57 -4.95
N GLU A 55 9.17 -16.03 -4.41
CA GLU A 55 8.52 -15.34 -3.30
C GLU A 55 9.41 -15.24 -2.06
N GLY A 56 9.41 -14.05 -1.45
CA GLY A 56 10.15 -13.76 -0.22
C GLY A 56 11.66 -13.58 -0.38
N VAL A 57 12.19 -13.58 -1.61
CA VAL A 57 13.62 -13.28 -1.84
C VAL A 57 13.93 -11.82 -1.50
N ASP A 58 15.10 -11.56 -0.92
CA ASP A 58 15.55 -10.19 -0.67
C ASP A 58 15.75 -9.42 -1.99
N LEU A 59 15.02 -8.30 -2.13
CA LEU A 59 15.10 -7.41 -3.29
C LEU A 59 15.66 -6.03 -2.92
N TYR A 60 16.34 -5.44 -3.90
CA TYR A 60 17.03 -4.16 -3.79
C TYR A 60 16.64 -3.24 -4.94
N LEU A 61 16.47 -1.96 -4.63
CA LEU A 61 16.15 -0.91 -5.58
C LEU A 61 17.42 -0.35 -6.23
N TRP A 62 17.53 -0.49 -7.55
CA TRP A 62 18.53 0.24 -8.33
C TRP A 62 17.84 1.31 -9.16
N ALA A 63 18.10 2.58 -8.84
CA ALA A 63 17.55 3.74 -9.54
C ALA A 63 18.69 4.61 -10.09
N TRP A 64 18.45 5.33 -11.18
CA TRP A 64 19.46 6.20 -11.81
C TRP A 64 18.91 7.55 -12.29
N GLN A 65 17.64 7.84 -12.01
CA GLN A 65 17.00 9.12 -12.30
C GLN A 65 16.19 9.60 -11.09
N PRO A 66 16.27 10.89 -10.72
CA PRO A 66 17.03 11.98 -11.37
C PRO A 66 18.55 11.94 -11.17
N THR A 67 19.04 11.12 -10.25
CA THR A 67 20.46 10.87 -9.96
C THR A 67 20.62 9.38 -9.59
N GLU A 68 21.85 8.89 -9.50
CA GLU A 68 22.12 7.54 -8.97
C GLU A 68 22.36 7.63 -7.45
N PRO A 69 21.41 7.17 -6.59
CA PRO A 69 21.48 7.36 -5.15
C PRO A 69 22.44 6.38 -4.46
N ASP A 70 22.65 5.19 -5.04
CA ASP A 70 23.52 4.13 -4.51
C ASP A 70 24.66 3.86 -5.51
N ALA A 71 25.36 4.93 -5.91
CA ALA A 71 26.34 4.88 -7.00
C ALA A 71 27.45 3.87 -6.75
N GLY A 72 27.75 3.06 -7.77
CA GLY A 72 28.79 2.02 -7.69
C GLY A 72 28.32 0.68 -7.10
N HIS A 73 27.06 0.58 -6.70
CA HIS A 73 26.45 -0.65 -6.13
C HIS A 73 25.60 -1.43 -7.16
N GLY A 74 25.81 -1.20 -8.45
CA GLY A 74 25.14 -1.89 -9.55
C GLY A 74 25.33 -3.42 -9.52
N GLY A 75 26.53 -3.92 -9.24
CA GLY A 75 26.81 -5.36 -9.14
C GLY A 75 26.64 -5.97 -7.74
N ASN A 76 26.49 -5.15 -6.70
CA ASN A 76 26.32 -5.61 -5.31
C ASN A 76 25.65 -4.52 -4.49
N SER A 77 24.35 -4.67 -4.24
CA SER A 77 23.56 -3.65 -3.54
C SER A 77 23.91 -3.52 -2.07
N SER A 78 23.91 -2.28 -1.60
CA SER A 78 24.02 -1.96 -0.18
C SER A 78 22.67 -2.10 0.54
N ASP A 79 22.67 -2.16 1.86
CA ASP A 79 21.42 -2.24 2.64
C ASP A 79 20.59 -0.95 2.55
N PHE A 80 21.18 0.16 2.12
CA PHE A 80 20.46 1.40 1.80
C PHE A 80 19.38 1.16 0.73
N ALA A 81 19.68 0.35 -0.28
CA ALA A 81 18.76 0.02 -1.37
C ALA A 81 17.76 -1.11 -1.03
N LYS A 82 17.90 -1.78 0.13
CA LYS A 82 17.06 -2.93 0.48
C LYS A 82 15.59 -2.54 0.60
N LEU A 83 14.71 -3.37 0.02
CA LEU A 83 13.26 -3.27 0.16
C LEU A 83 12.76 -4.09 1.35
N GLU A 84 11.63 -3.66 1.93
CA GLU A 84 10.92 -4.42 2.96
C GLU A 84 9.89 -5.33 2.29
N TYR A 85 9.95 -6.64 2.57
CA TYR A 85 8.94 -7.59 2.12
C TYR A 85 7.71 -7.52 3.01
N VAL A 86 6.52 -7.38 2.42
CA VAL A 86 5.25 -7.23 3.16
C VAL A 86 4.24 -8.36 2.89
N GLY A 87 4.68 -9.45 2.26
CA GLY A 87 3.84 -10.60 1.90
C GLY A 87 3.24 -10.50 0.50
N ASN A 88 2.72 -11.61 -0.01
CA ASN A 88 2.06 -11.74 -1.32
C ASN A 88 2.91 -11.20 -2.49
N ASN A 89 4.23 -11.41 -2.44
CA ASN A 89 5.16 -10.86 -3.42
C ASN A 89 5.16 -9.33 -3.56
N ILE A 90 4.70 -8.61 -2.53
CA ILE A 90 4.73 -7.15 -2.46
C ILE A 90 5.91 -6.71 -1.60
N TYR A 91 6.62 -5.71 -2.10
CA TYR A 91 7.75 -5.06 -1.43
C TYR A 91 7.48 -3.57 -1.31
N LYS A 92 8.07 -2.92 -0.30
CA LYS A 92 7.97 -1.47 -0.14
C LYS A 92 9.29 -0.78 0.19
N LYS A 93 9.34 0.53 -0.09
CA LYS A 93 10.38 1.44 0.37
C LYS A 93 9.76 2.79 0.73
N THR A 94 9.88 3.19 1.99
CA THR A 94 9.54 4.54 2.45
C THR A 94 10.77 5.44 2.34
N MET A 95 10.61 6.61 1.74
CA MET A 95 11.68 7.58 1.53
C MET A 95 11.14 9.00 1.37
N ILE A 96 12.00 9.98 1.57
CA ILE A 96 11.82 11.33 1.02
C ILE A 96 12.68 11.40 -0.27
N PRO A 97 12.09 11.51 -1.47
CA PRO A 97 12.84 11.40 -2.72
C PRO A 97 14.03 12.38 -2.85
N THR A 98 13.90 13.64 -2.44
CA THR A 98 15.03 14.59 -2.43
C THR A 98 16.19 14.12 -1.56
N GLN A 99 15.89 13.48 -0.42
CA GLN A 99 16.91 12.93 0.47
C GLN A 99 17.51 11.64 -0.09
N TYR A 100 16.69 10.76 -0.67
CA TYR A 100 17.13 9.49 -1.25
C TYR A 100 18.04 9.70 -2.46
N PHE A 101 17.65 10.60 -3.37
CA PHE A 101 18.41 10.93 -4.58
C PHE A 101 19.44 12.04 -4.38
N HIS A 102 19.60 12.56 -3.17
CA HIS A 102 20.59 13.58 -2.83
C HIS A 102 20.55 14.81 -3.76
N CYS A 103 19.34 15.26 -4.11
CA CYS A 103 19.16 16.38 -5.03
C CYS A 103 17.95 17.25 -4.66
N ASP A 104 17.96 18.48 -5.17
CA ASP A 104 16.91 19.45 -4.89
C ASP A 104 15.58 19.07 -5.55
N VAL A 105 14.48 19.50 -4.93
CA VAL A 105 13.10 19.25 -5.42
C VAL A 105 12.90 19.69 -6.88
N SER A 106 13.61 20.73 -7.32
CA SER A 106 13.54 21.26 -8.69
C SER A 106 13.90 20.22 -9.76
N LYS A 107 14.73 19.22 -9.45
CA LYS A 107 15.05 18.11 -10.37
C LYS A 107 13.84 17.22 -10.66
N PHE A 108 12.92 17.12 -9.71
CA PHE A 108 11.69 16.34 -9.85
C PHE A 108 10.54 17.17 -10.43
N GLU A 109 10.68 18.49 -10.51
CA GLU A 109 9.69 19.40 -11.07
C GLU A 109 9.99 19.79 -12.52
N ASP A 110 11.20 19.49 -13.00
CA ASP A 110 11.60 19.70 -14.39
C ASP A 110 10.63 18.98 -15.34
N ALA A 111 10.13 19.70 -16.34
CA ALA A 111 9.22 19.16 -17.35
C ALA A 111 9.90 18.09 -18.21
N GLU A 112 11.23 18.18 -18.38
CA GLU A 112 12.03 17.24 -19.17
C GLU A 112 12.53 16.05 -18.35
N TRP A 113 12.31 16.04 -17.02
CA TRP A 113 12.71 14.90 -16.20
C TRP A 113 11.88 13.65 -16.59
N PRO A 114 12.53 12.54 -16.95
CA PRO A 114 11.82 11.40 -17.54
C PRO A 114 11.15 10.49 -16.50
N GLY A 115 11.13 10.89 -15.22
CA GLY A 115 10.56 10.11 -14.11
C GLY A 115 11.59 9.28 -13.35
N PHE A 116 11.11 8.51 -12.37
CA PHE A 116 11.94 7.67 -11.50
C PHE A 116 12.37 6.37 -12.21
N TRP A 117 13.37 6.43 -13.09
CA TRP A 117 13.87 5.24 -13.78
C TRP A 117 14.68 4.33 -12.87
N GLN A 118 14.27 3.06 -12.85
CA GLN A 118 14.77 2.07 -11.91
C GLN A 118 14.56 0.62 -12.38
N ARG A 119 15.17 -0.31 -11.64
CA ARG A 119 14.97 -1.77 -11.65
C ARG A 119 15.00 -2.31 -10.23
N LEU A 120 14.40 -3.48 -10.04
CA LEU A 120 14.59 -4.28 -8.83
C LEU A 120 15.49 -5.48 -9.13
N LYS A 121 16.29 -5.90 -8.15
CA LYS A 121 17.26 -6.97 -8.33
C LYS A 121 17.55 -7.71 -7.03
N THR A 122 18.13 -8.90 -7.14
CA THR A 122 18.76 -9.58 -5.99
C THR A 122 20.02 -8.83 -5.56
N LYS A 123 20.48 -9.05 -4.31
CA LYS A 123 21.63 -8.34 -3.74
C LYS A 123 22.87 -8.39 -4.65
N ASP A 124 23.18 -9.58 -5.15
CA ASP A 124 24.33 -9.90 -5.99
C ASP A 124 24.13 -9.55 -7.48
N GLY A 125 22.95 -9.02 -7.86
CA GLY A 125 22.62 -8.75 -9.25
C GLY A 125 22.54 -10.01 -10.12
N SER A 126 22.28 -11.19 -9.57
CA SER A 126 22.07 -12.41 -10.36
C SER A 126 20.74 -12.39 -11.12
N LEU A 127 19.71 -11.73 -10.58
CA LEU A 127 18.40 -11.54 -11.21
C LEU A 127 18.00 -10.06 -11.22
N TRP A 128 17.37 -9.64 -12.30
CA TRP A 128 16.90 -8.26 -12.51
C TRP A 128 15.46 -8.25 -13.03
N SER A 129 14.64 -7.32 -12.57
CA SER A 129 13.37 -7.00 -13.21
C SER A 129 13.59 -6.26 -14.53
N GLY A 130 12.53 -6.14 -15.33
CA GLY A 130 12.49 -5.18 -16.43
C GLY A 130 12.69 -3.74 -15.95
N VAL A 131 13.16 -2.87 -16.84
CA VAL A 131 13.29 -1.41 -16.62
C VAL A 131 11.92 -0.77 -16.54
N PHE A 132 11.72 0.15 -15.60
CA PHE A 132 10.50 0.94 -15.52
C PHE A 132 10.74 2.32 -14.92
N ALA A 133 9.78 3.22 -15.15
CA ALA A 133 9.68 4.49 -14.44
C ALA A 133 8.64 4.35 -13.33
N ALA A 134 9.02 4.59 -12.07
CA ALA A 134 8.08 4.63 -10.96
C ALA A 134 7.10 5.82 -11.09
N PRO A 135 5.91 5.73 -10.48
CA PRO A 135 4.96 6.84 -10.37
C PRO A 135 5.59 8.15 -9.85
N ASP A 136 5.38 9.25 -10.58
CA ASP A 136 5.49 10.63 -10.07
C ASP A 136 4.10 11.32 -10.04
N SER A 137 3.99 12.58 -9.61
CA SER A 137 2.68 13.27 -9.49
C SER A 137 2.56 14.56 -10.32
N ARG A 138 3.54 14.86 -11.20
CA ARG A 138 3.59 16.15 -11.91
C ARG A 138 2.36 16.37 -12.79
N LEU A 139 1.95 15.33 -13.51
CA LEU A 139 0.81 15.40 -14.42
C LEU A 139 -0.49 15.63 -13.65
N GLU A 140 -0.69 14.94 -12.53
CA GLU A 140 -1.83 15.09 -11.64
C GLU A 140 -1.93 16.53 -11.11
N PHE A 141 -0.81 17.10 -10.65
CA PHE A 141 -0.76 18.49 -10.19
C PHE A 141 -1.06 19.49 -11.31
N ALA A 142 -0.45 19.30 -12.49
CA ALA A 142 -0.66 20.18 -13.64
C ALA A 142 -2.12 20.15 -14.11
N ASN A 143 -2.72 18.96 -14.19
CA ASN A 143 -4.11 18.79 -14.62
C ASN A 143 -5.08 19.38 -13.59
N PHE A 144 -4.84 19.14 -12.29
CA PHE A 144 -5.68 19.72 -11.24
C PHE A 144 -5.64 21.25 -11.28
N LYS A 145 -4.45 21.86 -11.34
CA LYS A 145 -4.32 23.33 -11.43
C LYS A 145 -5.01 23.89 -12.68
N LYS A 146 -4.90 23.22 -13.84
CA LYS A 146 -5.55 23.63 -15.09
C LYS A 146 -7.07 23.47 -15.06
N SER A 147 -7.61 22.54 -14.27
CA SER A 147 -9.05 22.26 -14.20
C SER A 147 -9.88 23.41 -13.65
N GLY A 148 -9.27 24.29 -12.85
CA GLY A 148 -9.98 25.35 -12.11
C GLY A 148 -10.81 24.85 -10.93
N ALA A 149 -10.71 23.57 -10.56
CA ALA A 149 -11.38 23.03 -9.38
C ALA A 149 -10.67 23.45 -8.09
N GLY A 150 -11.45 23.67 -7.02
CA GLY A 150 -10.92 23.97 -5.69
C GLY A 150 -10.43 22.73 -4.94
N ILE A 151 -11.00 21.57 -5.22
CA ILE A 151 -10.71 20.30 -4.53
C ILE A 151 -10.74 19.16 -5.55
N THR A 152 -9.91 18.13 -5.36
CA THR A 152 -10.01 16.88 -6.11
C THR A 152 -9.51 15.70 -5.27
N PHE A 153 -10.04 14.50 -5.56
CA PHE A 153 -9.70 13.26 -4.89
C PHE A 153 -8.83 12.41 -5.83
N PHE A 154 -7.69 11.95 -5.35
CA PHE A 154 -6.84 10.99 -6.05
C PHE A 154 -6.85 9.69 -5.27
N SER A 155 -7.52 8.67 -5.80
CA SER A 155 -7.59 7.35 -5.18
C SER A 155 -7.26 6.22 -6.14
N GLY A 156 -6.61 5.18 -5.60
CA GLY A 156 -6.20 3.99 -6.34
C GLY A 156 -4.68 3.87 -6.48
N LYS A 157 -4.27 2.78 -7.14
CA LYS A 157 -2.88 2.54 -7.53
C LYS A 157 -2.62 3.19 -8.89
N LYS A 158 -1.57 4.00 -9.01
CA LYS A 158 -1.24 4.65 -10.29
C LYS A 158 -1.02 3.64 -11.43
N SER A 159 -0.53 2.43 -11.12
CA SER A 159 -0.41 1.32 -12.07
C SER A 159 -1.73 0.91 -12.74
N THR A 160 -2.87 1.12 -12.09
CA THR A 160 -4.22 0.82 -12.62
C THR A 160 -5.04 2.08 -12.94
N GLY A 161 -4.47 3.27 -12.69
CA GLY A 161 -5.11 4.56 -12.86
C GLY A 161 -5.74 5.10 -11.58
N LEU A 162 -5.65 6.43 -11.40
CA LEU A 162 -6.28 7.14 -10.29
C LEU A 162 -7.71 7.56 -10.63
N THR A 163 -8.59 7.58 -9.62
CA THR A 163 -9.97 8.01 -9.75
C THR A 163 -10.38 8.93 -8.60
N GLU A 164 -11.47 9.67 -8.78
CA GLU A 164 -12.06 10.49 -7.70
C GLU A 164 -12.91 9.67 -6.72
N LYS A 165 -13.17 8.40 -7.03
CA LYS A 165 -13.99 7.51 -6.21
C LYS A 165 -13.10 6.64 -5.35
N PHE A 166 -13.00 7.00 -4.07
CA PHE A 166 -12.15 6.30 -3.13
C PHE A 166 -12.73 4.97 -2.67
N THR A 167 -11.87 4.02 -2.32
CA THR A 167 -12.26 2.76 -1.67
C THR A 167 -11.54 2.62 -0.33
N LEU A 168 -11.87 1.57 0.43
CA LEU A 168 -11.41 1.42 1.80
C LEU A 168 -9.91 1.07 1.91
N ASP A 169 -9.39 0.28 0.96
CA ASP A 169 -8.04 -0.30 1.03
C ASP A 169 -7.11 0.15 -0.11
N GLU A 170 -7.53 1.18 -0.85
CA GLU A 170 -6.70 1.81 -1.87
C GLU A 170 -6.13 3.15 -1.38
N PRO A 171 -4.95 3.57 -1.88
CA PRO A 171 -4.38 4.87 -1.58
C PRO A 171 -5.38 6.00 -1.82
N LEU A 172 -5.36 7.02 -0.95
CA LEU A 172 -6.17 8.22 -1.06
C LEU A 172 -5.38 9.46 -0.63
N THR A 173 -5.39 10.46 -1.52
CA THR A 173 -4.95 11.82 -1.25
C THR A 173 -5.98 12.80 -1.78
N VAL A 174 -6.35 13.79 -0.98
CA VAL A 174 -7.24 14.88 -1.42
C VAL A 174 -6.42 16.15 -1.55
N LEU A 175 -6.45 16.79 -2.72
CA LEU A 175 -5.75 18.05 -2.96
C LEU A 175 -6.73 19.22 -2.95
N PHE A 176 -6.25 20.34 -2.42
CA PHE A 176 -6.95 21.61 -2.39
C PHE A 176 -6.10 22.67 -3.08
N ASN A 177 -6.71 23.40 -4.02
CA ASN A 177 -6.12 24.58 -4.63
C ASN A 177 -6.44 25.80 -3.74
N PRO A 178 -5.45 26.36 -3.04
CA PRO A 178 -5.73 27.37 -2.02
C PRO A 178 -6.19 28.71 -2.58
N ASP A 179 -5.97 28.98 -3.87
CA ASP A 179 -6.42 30.21 -4.54
C ASP A 179 -7.85 30.09 -5.07
N VAL A 180 -8.44 28.89 -5.03
CA VAL A 180 -9.78 28.60 -5.56
C VAL A 180 -10.73 28.09 -4.47
N TYR A 181 -10.27 27.17 -3.62
CA TYR A 181 -11.09 26.62 -2.54
C TYR A 181 -11.35 27.68 -1.47
N LYS A 182 -12.62 27.81 -1.07
CA LYS A 182 -13.07 28.85 -0.13
C LYS A 182 -13.67 28.23 1.12
N LEU A 183 -13.46 28.91 2.25
CA LEU A 183 -14.22 28.68 3.49
C LEU A 183 -14.98 29.97 3.78
N GLY A 184 -16.31 29.90 3.72
CA GLY A 184 -17.13 31.11 3.59
C GLY A 184 -16.76 31.87 2.31
N ASP A 185 -16.53 33.17 2.44
CA ASP A 185 -16.27 34.05 1.27
C ASP A 185 -14.79 34.18 0.88
N LYS A 186 -13.86 33.70 1.73
CA LYS A 186 -12.40 33.85 1.54
C LYS A 186 -11.76 32.55 1.06
N THR A 187 -10.74 32.68 0.23
CA THR A 187 -9.88 31.57 -0.21
C THR A 187 -8.95 31.11 0.91
N LEU A 188 -8.41 29.89 0.81
CA LEU A 188 -7.42 29.41 1.77
C LEU A 188 -6.17 30.31 1.79
N THR A 189 -5.73 30.82 0.64
CA THR A 189 -4.60 31.77 0.54
C THR A 189 -4.85 33.07 1.31
N GLU A 190 -6.08 33.60 1.29
CA GLU A 190 -6.45 34.78 2.08
C GLU A 190 -6.52 34.46 3.57
N LEU A 191 -7.15 33.34 3.93
CA LEU A 191 -7.33 32.94 5.33
C LEU A 191 -6.02 32.61 6.04
N ALA A 192 -5.04 32.07 5.30
CA ALA A 192 -3.71 31.77 5.84
C ALA A 192 -2.90 33.01 6.24
N LYS A 193 -3.37 34.22 5.87
CA LYS A 193 -2.73 35.50 6.23
C LYS A 193 -3.34 36.14 7.48
N ASP A 194 -4.48 35.62 7.97
CA ASP A 194 -5.10 36.15 9.17
C ASP A 194 -4.17 35.95 10.38
N ALA A 195 -4.08 36.93 11.28
CA ALA A 195 -3.12 36.93 12.40
C ALA A 195 -3.37 35.81 13.44
N ASP A 196 -4.59 35.28 13.49
CA ASP A 196 -5.01 34.19 14.36
C ASP A 196 -4.82 32.80 13.73
N PHE A 197 -4.37 32.72 12.48
CA PHE A 197 -4.28 31.47 11.74
C PHE A 197 -3.24 30.51 12.34
N VAL A 198 -3.66 29.25 12.57
CA VAL A 198 -2.77 28.16 13.00
C VAL A 198 -2.48 27.23 11.83
N GLN A 199 -3.53 26.61 11.28
CA GLN A 199 -3.46 25.71 10.13
C GLN A 199 -4.87 25.46 9.57
N PHE A 200 -4.96 24.75 8.45
CA PHE A 200 -6.21 24.10 8.04
C PHE A 200 -6.23 22.67 8.54
N GLY A 201 -7.40 22.15 8.88
CA GLY A 201 -7.59 20.76 9.28
C GLY A 201 -8.90 20.18 8.77
N VAL A 202 -9.06 18.87 8.94
CA VAL A 202 -10.22 18.13 8.46
C VAL A 202 -10.88 17.37 9.62
N HIS A 203 -12.14 17.70 9.91
CA HIS A 203 -13.00 16.82 10.69
C HIS A 203 -13.70 15.88 9.71
N SER A 204 -13.57 14.56 9.87
CA SER A 204 -14.08 13.62 8.85
C SER A 204 -14.61 12.32 9.44
N ALA A 205 -15.37 11.58 8.63
CA ALA A 205 -15.83 10.26 8.98
C ALA A 205 -16.24 9.42 7.76
N LEU A 206 -16.28 8.11 7.94
CA LEU A 206 -16.86 7.18 6.97
C LEU A 206 -18.33 6.88 7.32
N ASN A 207 -19.14 6.69 6.27
CA ASN A 207 -20.56 6.32 6.32
C ASN A 207 -21.37 7.20 7.28
N ASP A 208 -21.57 8.47 6.92
CA ASP A 208 -22.47 9.37 7.63
C ASP A 208 -22.14 9.47 9.13
N TRP A 209 -20.87 9.75 9.43
CA TRP A 209 -20.34 9.94 10.79
C TRP A 209 -20.24 8.67 11.68
N THR A 210 -20.35 7.48 11.08
CA THR A 210 -20.23 6.20 11.78
C THR A 210 -18.81 5.94 12.29
N VAL A 211 -17.80 6.11 11.43
CA VAL A 211 -16.38 5.92 11.80
C VAL A 211 -15.66 7.26 11.72
N GLN A 212 -15.52 7.93 12.85
CA GLN A 212 -15.04 9.30 12.90
C GLN A 212 -13.52 9.39 13.02
N GLN A 213 -12.95 10.38 12.35
CA GLN A 213 -11.67 10.99 12.64
C GLN A 213 -11.92 12.44 13.10
N THR A 214 -11.86 12.66 14.42
CA THR A 214 -12.18 13.97 15.00
C THR A 214 -11.06 14.98 14.75
N LEU A 215 -11.40 16.28 14.76
CA LEU A 215 -10.43 17.38 14.75
C LEU A 215 -10.50 18.10 16.11
N ASP A 216 -10.05 17.40 17.14
CA ASP A 216 -9.93 17.94 18.50
C ASP A 216 -8.74 18.90 18.55
N VAL A 217 -8.98 20.18 18.23
CA VAL A 217 -7.91 21.18 17.99
C VAL A 217 -7.02 21.48 19.21
N TRP A 218 -7.47 21.11 20.41
CA TRP A 218 -6.68 21.20 21.63
C TRP A 218 -5.67 20.05 21.79
N ARG A 219 -5.74 19.00 20.95
CA ARG A 219 -4.85 17.84 20.99
C ARG A 219 -3.80 17.90 19.88
N PRO A 220 -2.50 18.09 20.20
CA PRO A 220 -1.45 18.21 19.19
C PRO A 220 -1.35 17.00 18.23
N ALA A 221 -1.54 15.78 18.74
CA ALA A 221 -1.48 14.57 17.92
C ALA A 221 -2.64 14.50 16.90
N VAL A 222 -3.84 14.94 17.30
CA VAL A 222 -5.00 15.04 16.40
C VAL A 222 -4.77 16.12 15.36
N LEU A 223 -4.28 17.30 15.78
CA LEU A 223 -3.92 18.38 14.86
C LEU A 223 -2.86 17.98 13.82
N LYS A 224 -1.90 17.12 14.20
CA LYS A 224 -0.89 16.59 13.26
C LYS A 224 -1.51 15.62 12.26
N LYS A 225 -2.38 14.71 12.71
CA LYS A 225 -3.00 13.68 11.86
C LYS A 225 -4.08 14.24 10.92
N ALA A 226 -4.88 15.17 11.41
CA ALA A 226 -6.03 15.74 10.69
C ALA A 226 -5.71 17.08 10.02
N GLY A 227 -4.48 17.59 10.16
CA GLY A 227 -4.03 18.83 9.52
C GLY A 227 -3.84 18.67 8.00
N LEU A 228 -4.17 19.71 7.25
CA LEU A 228 -3.79 19.81 5.85
C LEU A 228 -2.31 20.19 5.74
N LYS A 229 -1.56 19.43 4.95
CA LYS A 229 -0.16 19.74 4.70
C LYS A 229 -0.02 20.65 3.49
N LYS A 230 0.69 21.76 3.63
CA LYS A 230 1.07 22.62 2.49
C LYS A 230 2.25 21.97 1.76
N LEU A 231 2.07 21.69 0.47
CA LEU A 231 3.08 21.10 -0.40
C LEU A 231 3.99 22.18 -0.99
N SER A 232 5.21 21.80 -1.38
CA SER A 232 6.18 22.69 -2.06
C SER A 232 5.65 23.31 -3.34
N ASN A 233 4.77 22.60 -4.05
CA ASN A 233 4.10 23.09 -5.26
C ASN A 233 2.97 24.11 -4.99
N GLY A 234 2.74 24.50 -3.74
CA GLY A 234 1.75 25.49 -3.31
C GLY A 234 0.35 24.95 -3.02
N LEU A 235 0.05 23.69 -3.33
CA LEU A 235 -1.24 23.07 -2.99
C LEU A 235 -1.29 22.65 -1.52
N TYR A 236 -2.50 22.39 -1.01
CA TYR A 236 -2.69 21.71 0.27
C TYR A 236 -3.13 20.27 0.04
N ALA A 237 -2.63 19.35 0.85
CA ALA A 237 -2.96 17.93 0.79
C ALA A 237 -3.54 17.45 2.12
N TRP A 238 -4.68 16.76 2.03
CA TRP A 238 -5.13 15.83 3.04
C TRP A 238 -4.64 14.44 2.65
N ASN A 239 -3.56 14.00 3.29
CA ASN A 239 -2.99 12.68 3.07
C ASN A 239 -3.71 11.68 3.97
N VAL A 240 -4.74 11.03 3.43
CA VAL A 240 -5.42 9.92 4.12
C VAL A 240 -4.53 8.68 4.12
N GLY A 241 -3.74 8.46 3.06
CA GLY A 241 -2.93 7.25 2.93
C GLY A 241 -3.83 6.08 2.56
N ILE A 242 -3.99 5.09 3.42
CA ILE A 242 -4.99 4.02 3.25
C ILE A 242 -6.18 4.32 4.17
N PRO A 243 -7.41 4.51 3.65
CA PRO A 243 -8.57 4.86 4.48
C PRO A 243 -8.84 3.89 5.63
N SER A 244 -8.76 2.57 5.42
CA SER A 244 -8.93 1.61 6.51
C SER A 244 -7.96 1.81 7.65
N GLU A 245 -6.70 2.14 7.36
CA GLU A 245 -5.67 2.39 8.36
C GLU A 245 -5.85 3.77 9.01
N TYR A 246 -6.15 4.80 8.22
CA TYR A 246 -6.36 6.16 8.70
C TYR A 246 -7.52 6.23 9.69
N TYR A 247 -8.64 5.57 9.38
CA TYR A 247 -9.83 5.58 10.22
C TYR A 247 -9.85 4.47 11.28
N ALA A 248 -8.83 3.59 11.35
CA ALA A 248 -8.76 2.54 12.37
C ALA A 248 -8.54 3.10 13.79
N TYR A 249 -7.89 4.26 13.94
CA TYR A 249 -7.50 4.78 15.25
C TYR A 249 -7.67 6.30 15.34
N ASN A 250 -8.07 6.81 16.50
CA ASN A 250 -8.09 8.25 16.80
C ASN A 250 -6.99 8.60 17.82
N PRO A 251 -6.10 9.56 17.51
CA PRO A 251 -5.05 9.96 18.44
C PRO A 251 -5.62 10.43 19.78
N GLN A 252 -4.98 10.02 20.88
CA GLN A 252 -5.36 10.42 22.24
C GLN A 252 -4.36 11.40 22.85
N ASP A 253 -4.59 11.80 24.10
CA ASP A 253 -3.68 12.65 24.86
C ASP A 253 -2.33 11.95 25.09
N ALA A 254 -1.28 12.73 25.37
CA ALA A 254 0.05 12.19 25.62
C ALA A 254 0.02 11.14 26.74
N GLY A 255 0.60 9.97 26.46
CA GLY A 255 0.64 8.82 27.39
C GLY A 255 -0.57 7.88 27.31
N GLN A 256 -1.55 8.15 26.45
CA GLN A 256 -2.65 7.25 26.15
C GLN A 256 -2.44 6.58 24.79
N ALA A 257 -2.85 5.32 24.68
CA ALA A 257 -2.90 4.64 23.40
C ALA A 257 -3.99 5.27 22.51
N ASP A 258 -3.77 5.26 21.19
CA ASP A 258 -4.78 5.72 20.24
C ASP A 258 -6.07 4.90 20.39
N LYS A 259 -7.21 5.58 20.30
CA LYS A 259 -8.52 4.97 20.50
C LYS A 259 -8.91 4.21 19.23
N PRO A 260 -9.09 2.88 19.28
CA PRO A 260 -9.50 2.11 18.11
C PRO A 260 -10.93 2.44 17.70
N THR A 261 -11.22 2.28 16.41
CA THR A 261 -12.56 2.23 15.84
C THR A 261 -12.90 0.80 15.41
N ILE A 262 -14.08 0.60 14.82
CA ILE A 262 -14.46 -0.71 14.24
C ILE A 262 -13.48 -1.19 13.16
N LEU A 263 -12.70 -0.29 12.53
CA LEU A 263 -11.74 -0.66 11.49
C LEU A 263 -10.40 -1.16 12.04
N ALA A 264 -10.15 -1.01 13.35
CA ALA A 264 -8.99 -1.62 14.01
C ALA A 264 -9.14 -3.14 14.17
N ASP A 265 -10.38 -3.63 14.19
CA ASP A 265 -10.69 -5.07 14.25
C ASP A 265 -10.66 -5.66 12.82
N PRO A 266 -9.81 -6.66 12.54
CA PRO A 266 -9.66 -7.23 11.20
C PRO A 266 -10.96 -7.80 10.62
N ASP A 267 -11.79 -8.45 11.45
CA ASP A 267 -13.04 -9.06 10.99
C ASP A 267 -14.09 -7.99 10.71
N GLN A 268 -14.17 -6.95 11.55
CA GLN A 268 -15.06 -5.82 11.31
C GLN A 268 -14.63 -5.01 10.09
N LYS A 269 -13.33 -4.72 9.93
CA LYS A 269 -12.76 -4.07 8.73
C LYS A 269 -13.12 -4.87 7.47
N ALA A 270 -12.84 -6.17 7.47
CA ALA A 270 -13.18 -7.09 6.40
C ALA A 270 -14.67 -7.04 6.01
N SER A 271 -15.53 -6.81 7.00
CA SER A 271 -16.98 -6.81 6.85
C SER A 271 -17.58 -5.44 6.50
N PHE A 272 -16.79 -4.36 6.63
CA PHE A 272 -17.24 -2.98 6.51
C PHE A 272 -17.65 -2.66 5.07
N GLN A 273 -18.85 -2.11 4.91
CA GLN A 273 -19.38 -1.70 3.60
C GLN A 273 -19.22 -0.19 3.50
N LEU A 274 -18.25 0.27 2.72
CA LEU A 274 -18.00 1.69 2.52
C LEU A 274 -19.01 2.27 1.52
N GLU A 275 -19.69 3.35 1.91
CA GLU A 275 -20.66 4.05 1.08
C GLU A 275 -20.22 5.48 0.75
N ASN A 276 -19.67 6.18 1.74
CA ASN A 276 -19.31 7.59 1.61
C ASN A 276 -18.31 8.05 2.69
N MET A 277 -17.74 9.23 2.45
CA MET A 277 -16.94 9.98 3.42
C MET A 277 -17.57 11.35 3.61
N ASN A 278 -17.83 11.71 4.86
CA ASN A 278 -18.21 13.05 5.26
C ASN A 278 -16.97 13.79 5.75
N TYR A 279 -16.88 15.08 5.45
CA TYR A 279 -15.78 15.90 5.91
C TYR A 279 -16.16 17.37 6.04
N ILE A 280 -15.43 18.07 6.89
CA ILE A 280 -15.49 19.51 7.08
C ILE A 280 -14.06 20.02 7.06
N ILE A 281 -13.75 20.95 6.16
CA ILE A 281 -12.48 21.66 6.13
C ILE A 281 -12.60 22.88 7.03
N ILE A 282 -11.68 23.01 7.98
CA ILE A 282 -11.76 23.98 9.08
C ILE A 282 -10.48 24.80 9.11
N LYS A 283 -10.60 26.13 9.18
CA LYS A 283 -9.51 27.02 9.60
C LYS A 283 -9.36 26.88 11.12
N VAL A 284 -8.22 26.36 11.59
CA VAL A 284 -7.90 26.35 13.02
C VAL A 284 -7.30 27.71 13.38
N ILE A 285 -7.82 28.32 14.43
CA ILE A 285 -7.41 29.65 14.90
C ILE A 285 -6.94 29.64 16.35
N LYS A 286 -6.19 30.67 16.75
CA LYS A 286 -5.97 31.02 18.15
C LYS A 286 -7.07 31.95 18.65
N ASP A 287 -7.71 31.58 19.75
CA ASP A 287 -8.61 32.50 20.46
C ASP A 287 -7.84 33.56 21.26
N ALA A 288 -8.58 34.49 21.89
CA ALA A 288 -8.01 35.57 22.68
C ALA A 288 -7.16 35.10 23.88
N ASN A 289 -7.36 33.86 24.33
CA ASN A 289 -6.61 33.24 25.42
C ASN A 289 -5.43 32.37 24.90
N GLY A 290 -5.21 32.34 23.58
CA GLY A 290 -4.16 31.54 22.95
C GLY A 290 -4.49 30.05 22.82
N ALA A 291 -5.73 29.63 23.06
CA ALA A 291 -6.17 28.26 22.83
C ALA A 291 -6.59 28.05 21.37
N ASN A 292 -6.41 26.83 20.85
CA ASN A 292 -6.83 26.51 19.49
C ASN A 292 -8.35 26.33 19.45
N GLN A 293 -9.01 26.89 18.45
CA GLN A 293 -10.45 26.77 18.21
C GLN A 293 -10.75 26.47 16.75
N TRP A 294 -11.96 25.96 16.49
CA TRP A 294 -12.52 25.91 15.14
C TRP A 294 -12.90 27.32 14.70
N GLY A 295 -12.39 27.76 13.56
CA GLY A 295 -12.79 28.99 12.90
C GLY A 295 -13.81 28.73 11.77
N VAL A 296 -13.75 29.57 10.74
CA VAL A 296 -14.55 29.40 9.52
C VAL A 296 -14.30 28.01 8.89
N ASN A 297 -15.36 27.41 8.34
CA ASN A 297 -15.31 26.07 7.79
C ASN A 297 -16.18 25.92 6.54
N SER A 298 -16.06 24.77 5.87
CA SER A 298 -16.77 24.45 4.63
C SER A 298 -18.24 24.05 4.81
N GLY A 299 -18.70 23.86 6.05
CA GLY A 299 -19.88 23.05 6.35
C GLY A 299 -19.67 21.58 5.97
N ASP A 300 -20.71 20.77 6.18
CA ASP A 300 -20.71 19.34 5.87
C ASP A 300 -20.58 19.09 4.37
N GLN A 301 -19.51 18.40 4.00
CA GLN A 301 -19.27 17.90 2.66
C GLN A 301 -19.41 16.38 2.63
N LYS A 302 -19.75 15.83 1.46
CA LYS A 302 -19.93 14.39 1.26
C LYS A 302 -19.29 13.95 -0.05
N GLN A 303 -18.39 12.97 0.02
CA GLN A 303 -17.82 12.28 -1.13
C GLN A 303 -18.36 10.86 -1.19
N LYS A 304 -18.90 10.47 -2.35
CA LYS A 304 -19.37 9.09 -2.56
C LYS A 304 -18.17 8.15 -2.76
N ALA A 305 -18.23 6.98 -2.14
CA ALA A 305 -17.22 5.94 -2.35
C ALA A 305 -17.33 5.29 -3.74
N GLY A 306 -16.23 4.71 -4.18
CA GLY A 306 -16.21 3.77 -5.30
C GLY A 306 -16.82 2.43 -4.93
N SER A 307 -17.12 1.63 -5.95
CA SER A 307 -17.45 0.23 -5.73
C SER A 307 -16.20 -0.48 -5.21
N ALA A 308 -16.33 -1.26 -4.14
CA ALA A 308 -15.25 -2.15 -3.71
C ALA A 308 -14.86 -3.07 -4.87
N ALA A 309 -13.56 -3.32 -5.04
CA ALA A 309 -13.13 -4.41 -5.90
C ALA A 309 -13.77 -5.72 -5.39
N PRO A 310 -14.20 -6.63 -6.28
CA PRO A 310 -14.66 -7.94 -5.86
C PRO A 310 -13.60 -8.57 -4.97
N TYR A 311 -14.00 -9.10 -3.82
CA TYR A 311 -13.10 -9.88 -2.98
C TYR A 311 -12.60 -11.07 -3.80
N PRO A 312 -11.29 -11.42 -3.77
CA PRO A 312 -10.76 -12.50 -4.60
C PRO A 312 -11.45 -13.83 -4.31
N ASP A 313 -11.46 -14.71 -5.31
CA ASP A 313 -11.99 -16.07 -5.13
C ASP A 313 -11.11 -16.85 -4.14
N PRO A 314 -11.71 -17.68 -3.26
CA PRO A 314 -10.94 -18.48 -2.30
C PRO A 314 -9.92 -19.37 -2.98
N MET A 315 -8.70 -19.39 -2.45
CA MET A 315 -7.60 -20.20 -2.98
C MET A 315 -7.11 -21.19 -1.94
N PHE A 316 -6.77 -22.40 -2.37
CA PHE A 316 -6.19 -23.43 -1.51
C PHE A 316 -4.83 -23.87 -2.04
N SER A 317 -3.86 -23.97 -1.14
CA SER A 317 -2.51 -24.45 -1.43
C SER A 317 -1.97 -25.31 -0.28
N TYR A 318 -0.93 -26.09 -0.57
CA TYR A 318 -0.21 -26.87 0.43
C TYR A 318 1.29 -26.92 0.12
N PHE A 319 2.10 -27.05 1.18
CA PHE A 319 3.55 -27.15 1.10
C PHE A 319 4.06 -28.29 2.00
N PRO A 320 5.04 -29.10 1.57
CA PRO A 320 5.68 -29.09 0.25
C PRO A 320 4.74 -29.56 -0.87
N THR A 321 5.04 -29.22 -2.13
CA THR A 321 4.21 -29.65 -3.28
C THR A 321 4.40 -31.13 -3.64
N ARG A 322 5.54 -31.72 -3.23
CA ARG A 322 5.77 -33.16 -3.18
C ARG A 322 5.86 -33.57 -1.72
N VAL A 323 4.88 -34.33 -1.25
CA VAL A 323 4.73 -34.67 0.18
C VAL A 323 5.09 -36.13 0.38
N SER A 324 5.93 -36.41 1.36
CA SER A 324 6.18 -37.75 1.88
C SER A 324 5.54 -37.92 3.27
N ALA A 325 5.41 -39.16 3.73
CA ALA A 325 4.91 -39.45 5.08
C ALA A 325 5.82 -38.94 6.21
N LYS A 326 7.00 -38.39 5.88
CA LYS A 326 7.97 -37.86 6.86
C LYS A 326 8.06 -36.34 6.87
N ASP A 327 7.28 -35.66 6.02
CA ASP A 327 7.36 -34.21 5.88
C ASP A 327 6.49 -33.46 6.89
N ILE A 328 6.81 -32.18 7.04
CA ILE A 328 5.91 -31.22 7.67
C ILE A 328 5.00 -30.65 6.58
N LEU A 329 3.70 -30.92 6.69
CA LEU A 329 2.68 -30.45 5.75
C LEU A 329 2.03 -29.18 6.28
N THR A 330 2.15 -28.09 5.54
CA THR A 330 1.39 -26.86 5.76
C THR A 330 0.25 -26.78 4.76
N LEU A 331 -0.96 -26.58 5.26
CA LEU A 331 -2.16 -26.32 4.46
C LEU A 331 -2.54 -24.85 4.62
N THR A 332 -2.80 -24.16 3.52
CA THR A 332 -3.15 -22.75 3.51
C THR A 332 -4.41 -22.54 2.68
N ARG A 333 -5.35 -21.76 3.22
CA ARG A 333 -6.50 -21.27 2.47
C ARG A 333 -6.59 -19.75 2.59
N GLU A 334 -6.59 -19.08 1.45
CA GLU A 334 -6.59 -17.62 1.32
C GLU A 334 -7.93 -17.13 0.75
N TYR A 335 -8.26 -15.87 1.03
CA TYR A 335 -9.45 -15.19 0.53
C TYR A 335 -10.75 -15.94 0.87
N ASN A 336 -10.92 -16.31 2.14
CA ASN A 336 -12.08 -17.08 2.59
C ASN A 336 -13.38 -16.27 2.53
N GLU A 337 -14.50 -16.95 2.32
CA GLU A 337 -15.80 -16.31 2.30
C GLU A 337 -16.16 -15.72 3.68
N ARG A 338 -16.91 -14.63 3.67
CA ARG A 338 -17.32 -13.91 4.89
C ARG A 338 -18.06 -14.80 5.91
N THR A 339 -18.79 -15.81 5.43
CA THR A 339 -19.58 -16.73 6.27
C THR A 339 -18.84 -18.01 6.62
N SER A 340 -17.55 -18.12 6.28
CA SER A 340 -16.82 -19.37 6.52
C SER A 340 -16.55 -19.67 7.98
N GLY A 341 -16.51 -18.65 8.84
CA GLY A 341 -16.21 -18.84 10.27
C GLY A 341 -14.93 -19.65 10.45
N ASP A 342 -14.94 -20.58 11.40
CA ASP A 342 -13.82 -21.51 11.59
C ASP A 342 -13.78 -22.60 10.51
N LEU A 343 -12.59 -22.75 9.91
CA LEU A 343 -12.33 -23.82 8.96
C LEU A 343 -11.82 -25.07 9.67
N LYS A 344 -12.54 -26.17 9.53
CA LYS A 344 -12.17 -27.47 10.07
C LYS A 344 -11.59 -28.34 8.98
N TYR A 345 -10.38 -28.86 9.19
CA TYR A 345 -9.78 -29.82 8.28
C TYR A 345 -10.03 -31.26 8.76
N THR A 346 -10.15 -32.17 7.81
CA THR A 346 -10.15 -33.62 8.02
C THR A 346 -9.23 -34.23 6.98
N ILE A 347 -8.25 -35.02 7.41
CA ILE A 347 -7.33 -35.74 6.54
C ILE A 347 -7.48 -37.23 6.81
N VAL A 348 -7.78 -38.01 5.78
CA VAL A 348 -7.80 -39.48 5.85
C VAL A 348 -6.56 -40.02 5.14
N ALA A 349 -5.75 -40.78 5.87
CA ALA A 349 -4.51 -41.39 5.40
C ALA A 349 -4.48 -42.87 5.80
N GLY A 350 -4.82 -43.77 4.86
CA GLY A 350 -4.96 -45.19 5.15
C GLY A 350 -6.01 -45.45 6.24
N SER A 351 -5.59 -46.00 7.39
CA SER A 351 -6.46 -46.24 8.55
C SER A 351 -6.56 -45.07 9.52
N LYS A 352 -5.79 -43.99 9.34
CA LYS A 352 -5.75 -42.86 10.27
C LYS A 352 -6.57 -41.68 9.75
N THR A 353 -7.26 -41.00 10.67
CA THR A 353 -7.96 -39.74 10.41
C THR A 353 -7.39 -38.66 11.32
N LEU A 354 -7.01 -37.52 10.74
CA LEU A 354 -6.56 -36.33 11.45
C LEU A 354 -7.61 -35.24 11.32
N THR A 355 -7.90 -34.52 12.40
CA THR A 355 -8.87 -33.42 12.39
C THR A 355 -8.36 -32.25 13.20
N GLY A 356 -8.75 -31.05 12.83
CA GLY A 356 -8.49 -29.85 13.62
C GLY A 356 -9.08 -28.61 12.97
N THR A 357 -8.72 -27.45 13.49
CA THR A 357 -9.15 -26.14 12.98
C THR A 357 -7.95 -25.40 12.39
N MET A 358 -8.15 -24.74 11.26
CA MET A 358 -7.16 -23.84 10.68
C MET A 358 -7.25 -22.47 11.36
N SER A 359 -6.15 -22.06 11.97
CA SER A 359 -6.03 -20.77 12.64
C SER A 359 -5.80 -19.66 11.63
N GLY A 360 -6.22 -18.43 11.96
CA GLY A 360 -6.00 -17.25 11.12
C GLY A 360 -7.24 -16.39 10.99
N VAL A 361 -7.20 -15.48 10.02
CA VAL A 361 -8.28 -14.51 9.73
C VAL A 361 -8.94 -14.85 8.40
N ARG A 362 -9.98 -14.11 8.02
CA ARG A 362 -10.66 -14.33 6.73
C ARG A 362 -9.67 -14.37 5.54
N ASP A 363 -8.71 -13.45 5.50
CA ASP A 363 -7.81 -13.32 4.36
C ASP A 363 -6.83 -14.49 4.23
N LYS A 364 -6.43 -15.12 5.35
CA LYS A 364 -5.56 -16.29 5.35
C LYS A 364 -5.76 -17.12 6.61
N ARG A 365 -5.97 -18.42 6.41
CA ARG A 365 -5.98 -19.44 7.46
C ARG A 365 -5.00 -20.55 7.12
N GLU A 366 -4.31 -21.06 8.12
CA GLU A 366 -3.27 -22.07 7.95
C GLU A 366 -3.24 -23.10 9.08
N VAL A 367 -2.70 -24.27 8.77
CA VAL A 367 -2.33 -25.30 9.75
C VAL A 367 -1.07 -26.02 9.29
N THR A 368 -0.19 -26.33 10.24
CA THR A 368 1.03 -27.11 10.01
C THR A 368 0.94 -28.43 10.77
N LEU A 369 1.24 -29.53 10.08
CA LEU A 369 1.14 -30.89 10.56
C LEU A 369 2.48 -31.61 10.39
N ASP A 370 3.01 -32.19 11.46
CA ASP A 370 4.17 -33.08 11.39
C ASP A 370 3.71 -34.48 10.98
N LEU A 371 3.83 -34.83 9.69
CA LEU A 371 3.38 -36.12 9.19
C LEU A 371 4.27 -37.26 9.67
N ASN A 372 5.55 -37.01 9.97
CA ASN A 372 6.43 -38.05 10.51
C ASN A 372 5.89 -38.55 11.86
N LYS A 373 5.45 -37.63 12.71
CA LYS A 373 4.78 -37.95 13.96
C LYS A 373 3.38 -38.52 13.74
N GLU A 374 2.60 -37.89 12.85
CA GLU A 374 1.20 -38.27 12.69
C GLU A 374 1.00 -39.57 11.91
N LEU A 375 1.91 -39.99 11.04
CA LEU A 375 1.76 -41.19 10.22
C LEU A 375 2.73 -42.31 10.64
N GLU A 376 3.32 -42.22 11.82
CA GLU A 376 4.20 -43.26 12.35
C GLU A 376 3.48 -44.63 12.37
N GLY A 377 4.05 -45.61 11.67
CA GLY A 377 3.48 -46.96 11.54
C GLY A 377 2.27 -47.07 10.59
N VAL A 378 1.83 -45.99 9.94
CA VAL A 378 0.70 -45.97 9.00
C VAL A 378 1.20 -46.18 7.57
N LYS A 379 0.61 -47.14 6.85
CA LYS A 379 0.81 -47.30 5.41
C LYS A 379 -0.26 -46.53 4.65
N ALA A 380 0.12 -45.45 3.98
CA ALA A 380 -0.74 -44.66 3.12
C ALA A 380 0.03 -44.24 1.85
N SER A 381 -0.67 -44.22 0.72
CA SER A 381 -0.14 -43.72 -0.56
C SER A 381 -0.64 -42.30 -0.91
N GLU A 382 -1.63 -41.80 -0.17
CA GLU A 382 -2.26 -40.50 -0.39
C GLU A 382 -2.90 -39.99 0.90
N LEU A 383 -3.13 -38.68 0.95
CA LEU A 383 -3.92 -37.98 1.95
C LEU A 383 -5.19 -37.46 1.29
N LYS A 384 -6.36 -37.88 1.78
CA LYS A 384 -7.65 -37.32 1.36
C LYS A 384 -8.02 -36.18 2.29
N LEU A 385 -7.92 -34.96 1.79
CA LEU A 385 -8.19 -33.74 2.53
C LEU A 385 -9.61 -33.24 2.24
N THR A 386 -10.31 -32.91 3.31
CA THR A 386 -11.56 -32.14 3.27
C THR A 386 -11.44 -30.97 4.23
N ILE A 387 -11.73 -29.77 3.77
CA ILE A 387 -11.88 -28.58 4.62
C ILE A 387 -13.34 -28.14 4.57
N LYS A 388 -13.93 -27.94 5.74
CA LYS A 388 -15.31 -27.46 5.91
C LYS A 388 -15.35 -26.15 6.67
N GLU A 389 -16.30 -25.30 6.31
CA GLU A 389 -16.63 -24.09 7.08
C GLU A 389 -17.58 -24.37 8.25
N GLN A 390 -17.88 -23.33 9.04
CA GLN A 390 -18.74 -23.40 10.24
C GLN A 390 -20.14 -23.99 10.00
N HIS A 391 -20.66 -23.94 8.77
CA HIS A 391 -21.95 -24.51 8.36
C HIS A 391 -21.82 -25.89 7.68
N ASP A 392 -20.72 -26.61 7.90
CA ASP A 392 -20.42 -27.93 7.35
C ASP A 392 -20.35 -28.03 5.81
N ARG A 393 -20.40 -26.89 5.11
CA ARG A 393 -20.17 -26.82 3.66
C ARG A 393 -18.70 -27.15 3.38
N VAL A 394 -18.48 -28.10 2.46
CA VAL A 394 -17.14 -28.44 1.98
C VAL A 394 -16.64 -27.30 1.09
N VAL A 395 -15.50 -26.73 1.46
CA VAL A 395 -14.87 -25.62 0.75
C VAL A 395 -13.58 -26.02 0.04
N VAL A 396 -12.97 -27.12 0.46
CA VAL A 396 -11.85 -27.76 -0.24
C VAL A 396 -12.03 -29.27 -0.14
N GLU A 397 -11.87 -29.94 -1.27
CA GLU A 397 -11.73 -31.39 -1.35
C GLU A 397 -10.54 -31.67 -2.26
N SER A 398 -9.53 -32.37 -1.73
CA SER A 398 -8.26 -32.58 -2.45
C SER A 398 -7.64 -33.91 -2.07
N THR A 399 -6.92 -34.51 -3.01
CA THR A 399 -6.11 -35.72 -2.79
C THR A 399 -4.64 -35.37 -2.98
N ILE A 400 -3.85 -35.48 -1.92
CA ILE A 400 -2.42 -35.20 -1.94
C ILE A 400 -1.66 -36.54 -2.02
N PRO A 401 -0.96 -36.84 -3.12
CA PRO A 401 -0.20 -38.07 -3.23
C PRO A 401 1.00 -38.06 -2.30
N LEU A 402 1.27 -39.20 -1.65
CA LEU A 402 2.47 -39.40 -0.84
C LEU A 402 3.57 -40.04 -1.69
N VAL A 403 4.68 -39.33 -1.84
CA VAL A 403 5.88 -39.86 -2.49
C VAL A 403 6.71 -40.64 -1.47
N VAL A 404 7.46 -41.63 -1.97
CA VAL A 404 8.49 -42.29 -1.17
C VAL A 404 9.59 -41.26 -0.92
N ALA A 405 9.93 -41.04 0.35
CA ALA A 405 11.06 -40.20 0.69
C ALA A 405 12.35 -40.87 0.18
N ASP A 406 13.14 -40.13 -0.62
CA ASP A 406 14.45 -40.57 -1.11
C ASP A 406 15.45 -40.82 0.05
#